data_AF-A0AAQ4D2U0-F1
#
_entry.id   AF-A0AAQ4D2U0-F1
#
_cell.length_a   1.000
_cell.length_b   1.000
_cell.length_c   1.000
_cell.angle_alpha   90.00
_cell.angle_beta   90.00
_cell.angle_gamma   90.00
#
_symmetry.space_group_name_H-M   'P 1'
#
loop_
_entity.id
_entity.type
_entity.pdbx_description
1 polymer ?
#
loop_
_entity_poly.entity_id
_entity_poly.type
_entity_poly.pdbx_seq_one_letter_code
_entity_poly.pdbx_strand_id
1 'polypeptide(L)'
;MAAHLCLEEAEVVRLVLEFLANWELSISQLVLERESGVINDALSDDLLFLRQLILDGQWDNVLDFVQPLEGMGAFDSKRFKVEQECGKHLQKTTARLSPLRVPTSEHERSARTQAPPGALRR
;
A
#
# COMPACT_ATOMS: atom_id res chain seq x y z
N MET A 1 -44.20 14.31 -5.94
CA MET A 1 -43.74 12.96 -6.38
C MET A 1 -42.35 12.77 -5.80
N ALA A 2 -42.20 11.87 -4.82
CA ALA A 2 -40.89 11.53 -4.27
C ALA A 2 -40.32 10.37 -5.10
N ALA A 3 -39.18 10.58 -5.76
CA ALA A 3 -38.45 9.51 -6.40
C ALA A 3 -37.73 8.72 -5.31
N HIS A 4 -38.06 7.43 -5.18
CA HIS A 4 -37.33 6.54 -4.29
C HIS A 4 -36.19 5.93 -5.10
N LEU A 5 -34.97 6.43 -4.90
CA LEU A 5 -33.76 5.82 -5.43
C LEU A 5 -33.40 4.63 -4.54
N CYS A 6 -33.46 3.42 -5.10
CA CYS A 6 -32.89 2.23 -4.49
C CYS A 6 -31.47 2.09 -5.02
N LEU A 7 -30.48 2.49 -4.22
CA LEU A 7 -29.08 2.30 -4.54
C LEU A 7 -28.59 1.02 -3.89
N GLU A 8 -27.82 0.23 -4.64
CA GLU A 8 -27.10 -0.89 -4.06
C GLU A 8 -25.88 -0.39 -3.27
N GLU A 9 -25.46 -1.15 -2.25
CA GLU A 9 -24.29 -0.80 -1.43
C GLU A 9 -23.04 -0.58 -2.28
N ALA A 10 -22.85 -1.42 -3.30
CA ALA A 10 -21.74 -1.30 -4.24
C ALA A 10 -21.77 0.01 -5.04
N GLU A 11 -22.95 0.54 -5.37
CA GLU A 11 -23.09 1.81 -6.09
C GLU A 11 -22.70 3.01 -5.20
N VAL A 12 -23.04 2.95 -3.91
CA VAL A 12 -22.61 3.95 -2.94
C VAL A 12 -21.09 3.96 -2.83
N VAL A 13 -20.47 2.78 -2.73
CA VAL A 13 -19.01 2.67 -2.66
C VAL A 13 -18.35 3.18 -3.94
N ARG A 14 -18.86 2.83 -5.12
CA ARG A 14 -18.38 3.36 -6.41
C ARG A 14 -18.43 4.88 -6.48
N LEU A 15 -19.52 5.49 -5.99
CA LEU A 15 -19.65 6.95 -5.93
C LEU A 15 -18.61 7.59 -5.02
N VAL A 16 -18.34 6.98 -3.86
CA VAL A 16 -17.26 7.46 -2.97
C VAL A 16 -15.90 7.29 -3.63
N LEU A 17 -15.64 6.18 -4.32
CA LEU A 17 -14.38 5.96 -5.04
C LEU A 17 -14.16 6.99 -6.14
N GLU A 18 -15.21 7.35 -6.88
CA GLU A 18 -15.15 8.40 -7.90
C GLU A 18 -14.87 9.78 -7.27
N PHE A 19 -15.49 10.09 -6.13
CA PHE A 19 -15.15 11.27 -5.36
C PHE A 19 -13.68 11.27 -4.94
N LEU A 20 -13.17 10.19 -4.35
CA LEU A 20 -11.78 10.11 -3.90
C LEU A 20 -10.79 10.26 -5.06
N ALA A 21 -11.11 9.66 -6.21
CA ALA A 21 -10.31 9.78 -7.43
C ALA A 21 -10.26 11.22 -7.95
N ASN A 22 -11.40 11.92 -8.00
CA ASN A 22 -11.48 13.30 -8.48
C ASN A 22 -10.72 14.30 -7.59
N TRP A 23 -10.49 13.95 -6.32
CA TRP A 23 -9.75 14.76 -5.36
C TRP A 23 -8.31 14.27 -5.15
N GLU A 24 -7.84 13.31 -5.94
CA GLU A 24 -6.50 12.73 -5.86
C GLU A 24 -6.17 12.12 -4.48
N LEU A 25 -7.18 11.59 -3.79
CA LEU A 25 -7.05 11.01 -2.45
C LEU A 25 -6.69 9.51 -2.52
N SER A 26 -5.55 9.22 -3.14
CA SER A 26 -5.16 7.85 -3.54
C SER A 26 -5.00 6.85 -2.39
N ILE A 27 -4.60 7.31 -1.19
CA ILE A 27 -4.46 6.44 -0.01
C ILE A 27 -5.84 6.00 0.48
N SER A 28 -6.76 6.95 0.65
CA SER A 28 -8.13 6.65 1.09
C SER A 28 -8.86 5.77 0.09
N GLN A 29 -8.67 6.04 -1.21
CA GLN A 29 -9.24 5.23 -2.28
C GLN A 29 -8.74 3.79 -2.19
N LEU A 30 -7.42 3.59 -2.05
CA LEU A 30 -6.82 2.26 -1.93
C LEU A 30 -7.37 1.48 -0.72
N VAL A 31 -7.48 2.15 0.44
CA VAL A 31 -7.98 1.50 1.66
C VAL A 31 -9.43 1.08 1.48
N LEU A 32 -10.27 1.95 0.90
CA LEU A 32 -11.68 1.65 0.65
C LEU A 32 -11.86 0.50 -0.35
N GLU A 33 -11.10 0.48 -1.45
CA GLU A 33 -11.11 -0.63 -2.42
C GLU A 33 -10.76 -1.96 -1.75
N ARG A 34 -9.76 -1.96 -0.86
CA ARG A 34 -9.33 -3.16 -0.12
C ARG A 34 -10.36 -3.64 0.90
N GLU A 35 -11.01 -2.73 1.62
CA GLU A 35 -11.97 -3.08 2.68
C GLU A 35 -13.33 -3.49 2.11
N SER A 36 -13.79 -2.81 1.06
CA SER A 36 -15.09 -3.08 0.44
C SER A 36 -15.03 -4.19 -0.62
N GLY A 37 -13.86 -4.46 -1.19
CA GLY A 37 -13.71 -5.33 -2.36
C GLY A 37 -14.31 -4.75 -3.66
N VAL A 38 -14.81 -3.52 -3.62
CA VAL A 38 -15.36 -2.82 -4.78
C VAL A 38 -14.25 -1.99 -5.40
N ILE A 39 -13.96 -2.23 -6.67
CA ILE A 39 -12.93 -1.52 -7.42
C ILE A 39 -13.61 -0.56 -8.40
N ASN A 40 -13.03 0.62 -8.57
CA ASN A 40 -13.45 1.53 -9.63
C ASN A 40 -12.88 0.98 -10.96
N ASP A 41 -13.74 0.58 -11.91
CA ASP A 41 -13.43 -0.18 -13.15
C ASP A 41 -12.47 0.52 -14.16
N ALA A 42 -11.65 1.48 -13.71
CA ALA A 42 -10.75 2.25 -14.55
C ALA A 42 -9.47 1.50 -14.96
N LEU A 43 -9.11 0.41 -14.28
CA LEU A 43 -7.90 -0.36 -14.53
C LEU A 43 -8.25 -1.81 -14.85
N SER A 44 -7.50 -2.42 -15.77
CA SER A 44 -7.60 -3.85 -16.02
C SER A 44 -7.10 -4.66 -14.83
N ASP A 45 -7.57 -5.90 -14.69
CA ASP A 45 -7.15 -6.84 -13.65
C ASP A 45 -5.62 -6.98 -13.57
N ASP A 46 -4.94 -7.00 -14.73
CA ASP A 46 -3.48 -7.05 -14.82
C ASP A 46 -2.79 -5.82 -14.18
N LEU A 47 -3.36 -4.63 -14.34
CA LEU A 47 -2.84 -3.40 -13.75
C LEU A 47 -3.15 -3.32 -12.26
N LEU A 48 -4.32 -3.83 -11.84
CA LEU A 48 -4.67 -3.97 -10.43
C LEU A 48 -3.76 -4.97 -9.72
N PHE A 49 -3.42 -6.08 -10.38
CA PHE A 49 -2.44 -7.05 -9.90
C PHE A 49 -1.05 -6.43 -9.77
N LEU A 50 -0.57 -5.70 -10.78
CA LEU A 50 0.71 -4.98 -10.71
C LEU A 50 0.74 -3.97 -9.56
N ARG A 51 -0.34 -3.20 -9.37
CA ARG A 51 -0.47 -2.27 -8.22
C ARG A 51 -0.34 -3.01 -6.90
N GLN A 52 -0.96 -4.19 -6.77
CA GLN A 52 -0.87 -4.99 -5.56
C GLN A 52 0.57 -5.47 -5.29
N LEU A 53 1.28 -5.95 -6.30
CA LEU A 53 2.67 -6.36 -6.17
C LEU A 53 3.59 -5.22 -5.69
N ILE A 54 3.36 -4.00 -6.19
CA ILE A 54 4.09 -2.79 -5.77
C ILE A 54 3.77 -2.44 -4.31
N LEU A 55 2.49 -2.45 -3.94
CA LEU A 55 2.05 -2.11 -2.58
C LEU A 55 2.52 -3.12 -1.54
N ASP A 56 2.59 -4.41 -1.90
CA ASP A 56 3.14 -5.47 -1.05
C ASP A 56 4.68 -5.46 -1.02
N GLY A 57 5.32 -4.60 -1.83
CA GLY A 57 6.78 -4.52 -1.94
C GLY A 57 7.40 -5.78 -2.52
N GLN A 58 6.64 -6.56 -3.29
CA GLN A 58 7.11 -7.78 -3.94
C GLN A 58 7.85 -7.45 -5.24
N TRP A 59 8.93 -6.69 -5.14
CA TRP A 59 9.65 -6.15 -6.30
C TRP A 59 10.17 -7.20 -7.28
N ASP A 60 10.52 -8.40 -6.81
CA ASP A 60 10.98 -9.48 -7.70
C ASP A 60 9.82 -9.99 -8.59
N ASN A 61 8.62 -10.16 -8.01
CA ASN A 61 7.41 -10.51 -8.77
C ASN A 61 6.99 -9.37 -9.72
N VAL A 62 7.17 -8.12 -9.31
CA VAL A 62 6.94 -6.95 -10.18
C VAL A 62 7.85 -7.02 -11.42
N LEU A 63 9.12 -7.37 -11.26
CA LEU A 63 10.07 -7.48 -12.37
C LEU A 63 9.69 -8.61 -13.31
N ASP A 64 9.36 -9.79 -12.77
CA ASP A 64 8.93 -10.94 -13.57
C ASP A 64 7.65 -10.63 -14.38
N PHE A 65 6.73 -9.86 -13.79
CA PHE A 65 5.49 -9.46 -14.45
C PHE A 65 5.72 -8.46 -15.60
N VAL A 66 6.66 -7.53 -15.44
CA VAL A 66 6.93 -6.46 -16.42
C VAL A 66 7.94 -6.87 -17.49
N GLN A 67 8.80 -7.85 -17.22
CA GLN A 67 9.84 -8.32 -18.15
C GLN A 67 9.31 -8.66 -19.57
N PRO A 68 8.13 -9.29 -19.76
CA PRO A 68 7.57 -9.51 -21.09
C PRO A 68 7.25 -8.22 -21.87
N LEU A 69 7.00 -7.10 -21.16
CA LEU A 69 6.68 -5.80 -21.76
C LEU A 69 7.94 -5.06 -22.24
N GLU A 70 9.13 -5.42 -21.75
CA GLU A 70 10.40 -4.79 -22.18
C GLU A 70 10.73 -5.03 -23.67
N GLY A 71 10.15 -6.07 -24.27
CA GLY A 71 10.26 -6.32 -25.72
C GLY A 71 9.40 -5.40 -26.59
N MET A 72 8.50 -4.62 -25.98
CA MET A 72 7.60 -3.72 -26.69
C MET A 72 8.24 -2.33 -26.79
N GLY A 73 8.37 -1.78 -28.00
CA GLY A 73 9.02 -0.48 -28.24
C GLY A 73 8.36 0.74 -27.59
N ALA A 74 7.18 0.57 -26.99
CA ALA A 74 6.46 1.61 -26.25
C ALA A 74 6.77 1.60 -24.73
N PHE A 75 7.46 0.59 -24.20
CA PHE A 75 7.76 0.48 -22.78
C PHE A 75 9.08 1.17 -22.42
N ASP A 76 9.03 2.13 -21.50
CA ASP A 76 10.23 2.83 -21.02
C ASP A 76 10.89 2.08 -19.86
N SER A 77 11.69 1.06 -20.21
CA SER A 77 12.44 0.26 -19.24
C SER A 77 13.45 1.08 -18.41
N LYS A 78 13.86 2.27 -18.86
CA LYS A 78 14.85 3.10 -18.14
C LYS A 78 14.22 3.79 -16.96
N ARG A 79 13.03 4.37 -17.14
CA ARG A 79 12.27 5.00 -16.05
C ARG A 79 11.88 3.99 -14.98
N PHE A 80 11.42 2.81 -15.40
CA PHE A 80 11.02 1.75 -14.48
C PHE A 80 12.18 1.31 -13.56
N LYS A 81 13.39 1.14 -14.09
CA LYS A 81 14.57 0.73 -13.30
C LYS A 81 14.97 1.76 -12.22
N VAL A 82 14.76 3.06 -12.47
CA VAL A 82 15.05 4.11 -11.49
C VAL A 82 14.04 4.09 -10.34
N GLU A 83 12.75 3.92 -10.65
CA GLU A 83 11.68 3.81 -9.65
C GLU A 83 11.84 2.55 -8.79
N GLN A 84 12.28 1.44 -9.40
CA GLN A 84 12.62 0.19 -8.71
C GLN A 84 13.72 0.37 -7.66
N GLU A 85 14.83 1.01 -8.04
CA GLU A 85 15.96 1.20 -7.14
C GLU A 85 15.57 2.10 -5.95
N CYS A 86 14.73 3.11 -6.20
CA CYS A 86 14.17 3.98 -5.17
C CYS A 86 13.25 3.21 -4.21
N GLY A 87 12.36 2.37 -4.73
CA GLY A 87 11.46 1.54 -3.92
C GLY A 87 12.20 0.58 -2.98
N LYS A 88 13.21 -0.13 -3.50
CA LYS A 88 14.06 -1.02 -2.69
C LYS A 88 14.86 -0.27 -1.63
N HIS A 89 15.34 0.94 -1.95
CA HIS A 89 16.07 1.78 -0.99
C HIS A 89 15.16 2.29 0.13
N LEU A 90 13.95 2.75 -0.22
CA LEU A 90 12.96 3.18 0.77
C LEU A 90 12.60 2.02 1.70
N GLN A 91 12.31 0.82 1.17
CA GLN A 91 11.97 -0.35 2.00
C GLN A 91 13.10 -0.73 2.99
N LYS A 92 14.36 -0.66 2.56
CA LYS A 92 15.53 -0.88 3.43
C LYS A 92 15.66 0.17 4.53
N THR A 93 15.32 1.44 4.26
CA THR A 93 15.38 2.51 5.27
C THR A 93 14.20 2.45 6.24
N THR A 94 12.98 2.13 5.81
CA THR A 94 11.85 1.89 6.75
C THR A 94 12.04 0.62 7.60
N ALA A 95 12.59 -0.46 7.04
CA ALA A 95 12.92 -1.67 7.81
C ALA A 95 13.94 -1.37 8.93
N ARG A 96 14.85 -0.41 8.72
CA ARG A 96 15.78 0.07 9.77
C ARG A 96 15.11 1.00 10.80
N LEU A 97 13.98 1.61 10.48
CA LEU A 97 13.17 2.44 11.39
C LEU A 97 12.09 1.64 12.14
N SER A 98 11.97 0.33 11.85
CA SER A 98 11.08 -0.60 12.55
C SER A 98 11.31 -0.79 14.06
N PRO A 99 12.40 -0.35 14.74
CA PRO A 99 12.46 -0.39 16.20
C PRO A 99 11.47 0.56 16.90
N LEU A 100 10.81 1.48 16.18
CA LEU A 100 9.80 2.39 16.74
C LEU A 100 8.38 1.82 16.66
N ARG A 101 8.22 0.50 16.73
CA ARG A 101 6.91 -0.10 16.96
C ARG A 101 6.48 0.23 18.39
N VAL A 102 5.51 1.14 18.52
CA VAL A 102 4.85 1.37 19.81
C VAL A 102 4.18 0.05 20.21
N PRO A 103 4.51 -0.54 21.37
CA PRO A 103 3.95 -1.81 21.78
C PRO A 103 2.44 -1.63 21.99
N THR A 104 1.64 -2.39 21.25
CA THR A 104 0.17 -2.38 21.31
C THR A 104 -0.39 -3.26 22.43
N SER A 105 0.46 -3.91 23.24
CA SER A 105 0.00 -4.73 24.37
C SER A 105 0.65 -4.29 25.69
N GLU A 106 -0.18 -4.17 26.73
CA GLU A 106 0.27 -3.79 28.09
C GLU A 106 1.25 -4.81 28.70
N HIS A 107 1.23 -6.06 28.21
CA HIS A 107 2.12 -7.12 28.66
C HIS A 107 3.61 -6.82 28.41
N GLU A 108 3.94 -6.05 27.36
CA GLU A 108 5.32 -5.68 27.05
C GLU A 108 5.85 -4.52 27.90
N ARG A 109 4.98 -3.67 28.47
CA ARG A 109 5.41 -2.58 29.37
C ARG A 109 5.92 -3.12 30.70
N SER A 110 5.32 -4.19 31.23
CA SER A 110 5.64 -4.72 32.55
C SER A 110 7.04 -5.35 32.61
N ALA A 111 7.52 -5.92 31.50
CA ALA A 111 8.84 -6.54 31.41
C ALA A 111 10.01 -5.53 31.48
N ARG A 112 9.77 -4.24 31.19
CA ARG A 112 10.81 -3.20 31.21
C ARG A 112 11.03 -2.55 32.57
N THR A 113 10.11 -2.73 33.52
CA THR A 113 10.19 -2.10 34.85
C THR A 113 11.00 -2.95 35.85
N GLN A 114 11.36 -4.18 35.50
CA GLN A 114 12.17 -5.07 36.34
C GLN A 114 13.60 -5.22 35.80
N ALA A 115 14.35 -4.12 35.73
CA ALA A 115 15.81 -4.17 35.59
C ALA A 115 16.44 -3.43 36.79
N PRO A 116 17.36 -4.06 37.55
CA PRO A 116 17.84 -3.49 38.81
C PRO A 116 18.80 -2.30 38.55
N PRO A 117 18.77 -1.26 39.41
CA PRO A 117 19.58 -0.07 39.22
C PRO A 117 21.00 -0.32 39.74
N GLY A 118 21.98 -0.44 38.84
CA GLY A 118 23.36 -0.56 39.27
C GLY A 118 24.35 -0.96 38.18
N ALA A 119 24.58 -0.08 37.20
CA ALA A 119 25.78 -0.16 36.37
C ALA A 119 26.16 1.21 35.79
N LEU A 120 26.28 2.24 36.64
CA LEU A 120 27.19 3.35 36.37
C LEU A 120 28.51 3.04 37.07
N ARG A 121 29.48 2.48 36.35
CA ARG A 121 30.90 2.65 36.71
C ARG A 121 31.81 2.64 35.49
N ARG A 122 32.47 3.79 35.36
CA ARG A 122 33.82 4.09 34.85
C ARG A 122 34.07 4.00 33.36
#